data_AF-A0A0A0DH78-F1
#
_entry.id   AF-A0A0A0DH78-F1
#
_cell.length_a   1.000
_cell.length_b   1.000
_cell.length_c   1.000
_cell.angle_alpha   90.00
_cell.angle_beta   90.00
_cell.angle_gamma   90.00
#
_symmetry.space_group_name_H-M   'P 1'
#
loop_
_entity.id
_entity.type
_entity.pdbx_description
1 polymer ?
#
loop_
_entity_poly.entity_id
_entity_poly.type
_entity_poly.pdbx_seq_one_letter_code
_entity_poly.pdbx_strand_id
1 'polypeptide(L)'
;MKKTSPFIITFTAVCIALNYAGANIALFLKLPVYLDTFGTILASLVLGPIFGVGTAIASALISAFTTDISAIYFSPVAILLALLISVFFKADSKPRLNLFWKSFMVSLPATALASLITVIVFKGITPSGSSLIVQGLHGLGLDLVTSTIIVQALTDYADRLLVIGVSLVFIPQLKKVSPRIFAKSSNI
;
A
#
# COMPACT_ATOMS: atom_id res chain seq x y z
N MET A 1 -4.16 -23.36 -14.61
CA MET A 1 -3.31 -23.96 -13.56
C MET A 1 -3.56 -23.26 -12.22
N LYS A 2 -3.90 -24.00 -11.15
CA LYS A 2 -3.84 -23.46 -9.77
C LYS A 2 -2.37 -23.17 -9.45
N LYS A 3 -2.07 -22.04 -8.80
CA LYS A 3 -0.70 -21.72 -8.36
C LYS A 3 -0.24 -22.78 -7.35
N THR A 4 1.03 -23.17 -7.42
CA THR A 4 1.60 -24.17 -6.50
C THR A 4 1.74 -23.58 -5.10
N SER A 5 1.49 -24.40 -4.07
CA SER A 5 1.57 -23.97 -2.66
C SER A 5 2.92 -23.32 -2.30
N PRO A 6 4.09 -23.87 -2.70
CA PRO A 6 5.37 -23.24 -2.38
C PRO A 6 5.52 -21.83 -2.96
N PHE A 7 5.08 -21.60 -4.20
CA PHE A 7 5.19 -20.27 -4.81
C PHE A 7 4.34 -19.24 -4.07
N ILE A 8 3.12 -19.60 -3.70
CA ILE A 8 2.21 -18.71 -2.96
C ILE A 8 2.88 -18.28 -1.65
N ILE A 9 3.44 -19.22 -0.90
CA ILE A 9 4.08 -18.96 0.40
C ILE A 9 5.31 -18.06 0.21
N THR A 10 6.23 -18.42 -0.68
CA THR A 10 7.47 -17.65 -0.91
C THR A 10 7.16 -16.25 -1.44
N PHE A 11 6.24 -16.10 -2.38
CA PHE A 11 5.88 -14.79 -2.94
C PHE A 11 5.23 -13.90 -1.89
N THR A 12 4.33 -14.45 -1.08
CA THR A 12 3.71 -13.71 0.04
C THR A 12 4.76 -13.27 1.05
N ALA A 13 5.71 -14.14 1.40
CA ALA A 13 6.81 -13.80 2.31
C ALA A 13 7.68 -12.64 1.77
N VAL A 14 8.02 -12.65 0.49
CA VAL A 14 8.73 -11.54 -0.17
C VAL A 14 7.90 -10.25 -0.11
N CYS A 15 6.59 -10.32 -0.37
CA CYS A 15 5.71 -9.16 -0.29
C CYS A 15 5.66 -8.57 1.14
N ILE A 16 5.58 -9.43 2.16
CA ILE A 16 5.64 -9.01 3.57
C ILE A 16 6.96 -8.28 3.86
N ALA A 17 8.09 -8.85 3.41
CA ALA A 17 9.41 -8.26 3.59
C ALA A 17 9.54 -6.90 2.87
N LEU A 18 8.96 -6.76 1.68
CA LEU A 18 8.93 -5.50 0.93
C LEU A 18 8.17 -4.40 1.69
N ASN A 19 7.00 -4.71 2.25
CA ASN A 19 6.24 -3.76 3.06
C ASN A 19 7.06 -3.33 4.29
N TYR A 20 7.62 -4.28 5.02
CA TYR A 20 8.41 -4.00 6.21
C TYR A 20 9.64 -3.15 5.90
N ALA A 21 10.39 -3.50 4.85
CA ALA A 21 11.56 -2.72 4.43
C ALA A 21 11.16 -1.32 3.93
N GLY A 22 10.09 -1.22 3.12
CA GLY A 22 9.57 0.04 2.61
C GLY A 22 9.14 0.99 3.73
N ALA A 23 8.36 0.49 4.69
CA ALA A 23 7.93 1.25 5.86
C ALA A 23 9.12 1.80 6.64
N ASN A 24 10.13 0.97 6.89
CA ASN A 24 11.34 1.38 7.61
C ASN A 24 12.13 2.44 6.84
N ILE A 25 12.34 2.26 5.53
CA ILE A 25 13.01 3.26 4.69
C ILE A 25 12.27 4.60 4.75
N ALA A 26 10.94 4.58 4.62
CA ALA A 26 10.11 5.77 4.71
C ALA A 26 10.21 6.48 6.07
N LEU A 27 10.19 5.70 7.16
CA LEU A 27 10.33 6.22 8.53
C LEU A 27 11.71 6.80 8.80
N PHE A 28 12.78 6.08 8.43
CA PHE A 28 14.16 6.52 8.65
C PHE A 28 14.51 7.78 7.86
N LEU A 29 14.06 7.88 6.62
CA LEU A 29 14.30 9.04 5.76
C LEU A 29 13.25 10.16 5.92
N LYS A 30 12.24 9.95 6.79
CA LYS A 30 11.11 10.87 6.99
C LYS A 30 10.44 11.28 5.67
N LEU A 31 10.22 10.31 4.78
CA LEU A 31 9.58 10.55 3.49
C LEU A 31 8.10 10.93 3.68
N PRO A 32 7.55 11.80 2.81
CA PRO A 32 6.12 12.09 2.76
C PRO A 32 5.33 11.03 1.97
N VAL A 33 5.75 9.77 2.06
CA VAL A 33 5.13 8.55 1.49
C VAL A 33 5.38 7.39 2.46
N TYR A 34 4.65 6.28 2.34
CA TYR A 34 4.65 5.22 3.35
C TYR A 34 5.33 3.93 2.88
N LEU A 35 5.15 3.55 1.61
CA LEU A 35 5.74 2.38 0.96
C LEU A 35 5.41 1.01 1.59
N ASP A 36 4.65 0.99 2.68
CA ASP A 36 4.26 -0.16 3.51
C ASP A 36 3.15 -1.00 2.86
N THR A 37 2.66 -0.61 1.69
CA THR A 37 1.62 -1.33 0.95
C THR A 37 2.09 -1.91 -0.38
N PHE A 38 3.37 -1.77 -0.74
CA PHE A 38 3.87 -2.25 -2.04
C PHE A 38 3.73 -3.75 -2.25
N GLY A 39 4.20 -4.55 -1.30
CA GLY A 39 3.97 -5.98 -1.27
C GLY A 39 2.49 -6.34 -1.20
N THR A 40 1.67 -5.59 -0.45
CA THR A 40 0.22 -5.81 -0.37
C THR A 40 -0.44 -5.69 -1.75
N ILE A 41 -0.13 -4.62 -2.50
CA ILE A 41 -0.64 -4.39 -3.84
C ILE A 41 -0.15 -5.47 -4.80
N LEU A 42 1.14 -5.82 -4.75
CA LEU A 42 1.71 -6.91 -5.56
C LEU A 42 1.03 -8.25 -5.29
N ALA A 43 0.84 -8.62 -4.02
CA ALA A 43 0.15 -9.83 -3.63
C ALA A 43 -1.31 -9.84 -4.08
N SER A 44 -2.04 -8.73 -3.93
CA SER A 44 -3.42 -8.59 -4.45
C SER A 44 -3.48 -8.79 -5.95
N LEU A 45 -2.61 -8.13 -6.72
CA LEU A 45 -2.62 -8.21 -8.18
C LEU A 45 -2.21 -9.60 -8.68
N VAL A 46 -1.21 -10.22 -8.04
CA VAL A 46 -0.65 -11.49 -8.48
C VAL A 46 -1.47 -12.66 -7.95
N LEU A 47 -1.65 -12.77 -6.64
CA LEU A 47 -2.26 -13.92 -5.96
C LEU A 47 -3.76 -13.75 -5.68
N GLY A 48 -4.26 -12.51 -5.66
CA GLY A 48 -5.66 -12.19 -5.39
C GLY A 48 -5.88 -11.60 -3.98
N PRO A 49 -7.14 -11.21 -3.68
CA PRO A 49 -7.47 -10.38 -2.52
C PRO A 49 -7.10 -11.01 -1.18
N ILE A 50 -7.31 -12.33 -1.02
CA ILE A 50 -7.04 -13.04 0.24
C ILE A 50 -5.56 -12.94 0.62
N PHE A 51 -4.66 -13.11 -0.35
CA PHE A 51 -3.22 -13.02 -0.11
C PHE A 51 -2.74 -11.58 0.05
N GLY A 52 -3.37 -10.62 -0.63
CA GLY A 52 -3.16 -9.20 -0.37
C GLY A 52 -3.49 -8.82 1.07
N VAL A 53 -4.68 -9.21 1.54
CA VAL A 53 -5.12 -8.99 2.94
C VAL A 53 -4.19 -9.69 3.93
N GLY A 54 -3.81 -10.94 3.67
CA GLY A 54 -2.84 -11.66 4.51
C GLY A 54 -1.48 -10.96 4.58
N THR A 55 -1.00 -10.43 3.45
CA THR A 55 0.25 -9.65 3.39
C THR A 55 0.15 -8.38 4.23
N ALA A 56 -0.96 -7.64 4.11
CA ALA A 56 -1.22 -6.42 4.86
C ALA A 56 -1.18 -6.67 6.37
N ILE A 57 -1.93 -7.68 6.84
CA ILE A 57 -2.00 -8.02 8.27
C ILE A 57 -0.64 -8.48 8.78
N ALA A 58 0.02 -9.41 8.09
CA ALA A 58 1.29 -9.97 8.55
C ALA A 58 2.39 -8.90 8.61
N SER A 59 2.51 -8.05 7.58
CA SER A 59 3.50 -6.96 7.58
C SER A 59 3.20 -5.89 8.64
N ALA A 60 1.93 -5.56 8.87
CA ALA A 60 1.54 -4.64 9.93
C ALA A 60 1.86 -5.19 11.33
N LEU A 61 1.60 -6.48 11.58
CA LEU A 61 1.95 -7.13 12.84
C LEU A 61 3.45 -7.15 13.06
N ILE A 62 4.24 -7.55 12.06
CA ILE A 62 5.70 -7.56 12.16
C ILE A 62 6.21 -6.15 12.50
N SER A 63 5.75 -5.13 11.76
CA SER A 63 6.14 -3.74 12.00
C SER A 63 5.74 -3.27 13.40
N ALA A 64 4.53 -3.62 13.85
CA ALA A 64 4.02 -3.25 15.17
C ALA A 64 4.84 -3.81 16.33
N PHE A 65 5.34 -5.04 16.20
CA PHE A 65 6.13 -5.70 17.24
C PHE A 65 7.62 -5.37 17.18
N THR A 66 8.10 -4.68 16.15
CA THR A 66 9.55 -4.47 15.93
C THR A 66 9.96 -3.02 15.81
N THR A 67 9.21 -2.20 15.05
CA THR A 67 9.69 -0.88 14.62
C THR A 67 8.71 0.24 14.88
N ASP A 68 7.41 0.02 14.66
CA ASP A 68 6.38 1.04 14.84
C ASP A 68 5.02 0.43 15.17
N ILE A 69 4.60 0.58 16.43
CA ILE A 69 3.29 0.14 16.92
C ILE A 69 2.12 0.79 16.16
N SER A 70 2.33 1.96 15.54
CA SER A 70 1.29 2.64 14.75
C SER A 70 0.80 1.79 13.57
N ALA A 71 1.65 0.91 13.03
CA ALA A 71 1.34 0.06 11.89
C ALA A 71 0.08 -0.81 12.09
N ILE A 72 -0.19 -1.28 13.31
CA ILE A 72 -1.38 -2.09 13.58
C ILE A 72 -2.67 -1.29 13.40
N TYR A 73 -2.66 0.00 13.76
CA TYR A 73 -3.81 0.89 13.62
C TYR A 73 -4.10 1.20 12.15
N PHE A 74 -3.07 1.25 11.30
CA PHE A 74 -3.22 1.48 9.86
C PHE A 74 -3.50 0.19 9.05
N SER A 75 -3.42 -0.99 9.68
CA SER A 75 -3.72 -2.26 9.00
C SER A 75 -5.12 -2.31 8.34
N PRO A 76 -6.20 -1.73 8.89
CA PRO A 76 -7.50 -1.68 8.20
C PRO A 76 -7.45 -0.89 6.88
N VAL A 77 -6.61 0.14 6.80
CA VAL A 77 -6.37 0.91 5.56
C VAL A 77 -5.70 0.03 4.52
N ALA A 78 -4.67 -0.72 4.90
CA ALA A 78 -3.97 -1.64 4.01
C ALA A 78 -4.87 -2.81 3.55
N ILE A 79 -5.74 -3.32 4.42
CA ILE A 79 -6.75 -4.34 4.07
C ILE A 79 -7.74 -3.77 3.04
N LEU A 80 -8.30 -2.60 3.29
CA LEU A 80 -9.22 -1.94 2.37
C LEU A 80 -8.56 -1.70 1.00
N LEU A 81 -7.30 -1.24 1.00
CA LEU A 81 -6.52 -1.05 -0.21
C LEU A 81 -6.33 -2.37 -0.97
N ALA A 82 -5.99 -3.47 -0.29
CA ALA A 82 -5.82 -4.78 -0.90
C ALA A 82 -7.08 -5.24 -1.66
N LEU A 83 -8.26 -5.00 -1.07
CA LEU A 83 -9.56 -5.33 -1.65
C LEU A 83 -9.88 -4.43 -2.85
N LEU A 84 -9.73 -3.12 -2.70
CA LEU A 84 -9.99 -2.15 -3.78
C LEU A 84 -9.08 -2.39 -4.99
N ILE A 85 -7.79 -2.66 -4.76
CA ILE A 85 -6.86 -3.01 -5.84
C ILE A 85 -7.34 -4.25 -6.61
N SER A 86 -7.80 -5.27 -5.89
CA SER A 86 -8.29 -6.52 -6.51
C SER A 86 -9.56 -6.33 -7.34
N VAL A 87 -10.34 -5.28 -7.08
CA VAL A 87 -11.55 -4.91 -7.84
C VAL A 87 -11.21 -4.04 -9.05
N PHE A 88 -10.39 -2.99 -8.85
CA PHE A 88 -10.17 -1.95 -9.86
C PHE A 88 -9.03 -2.26 -10.85
N PHE A 89 -8.13 -3.16 -10.47
CA PHE A 89 -6.94 -3.51 -11.23
C PHE A 89 -6.81 -5.02 -11.46
N LYS A 90 -6.08 -5.36 -12.51
CA LYS A 90 -5.68 -6.73 -12.87
C LYS A 90 -4.18 -6.77 -13.15
N ALA A 91 -3.55 -7.93 -13.00
CA ALA A 91 -2.11 -8.14 -13.24
C ALA A 91 -1.61 -7.80 -14.66
N ASP A 92 -2.50 -7.61 -15.61
CA ASP A 92 -2.26 -7.22 -17.01
C ASP A 92 -2.68 -5.78 -17.31
N SER A 93 -3.12 -5.03 -16.29
CA SER A 93 -3.41 -3.60 -16.42
C SER A 93 -2.16 -2.84 -16.82
N LYS A 94 -2.31 -1.93 -17.80
CA LYS A 94 -1.21 -1.08 -18.27
C LYS A 94 -1.25 0.27 -17.55
N PRO A 95 -0.09 0.86 -17.20
CA PRO A 95 -0.01 2.20 -16.64
C PRO A 95 -0.27 3.24 -17.76
N ARG A 96 -1.56 3.48 -18.05
CA ARG A 96 -2.04 4.52 -18.99
C ARG A 96 -2.60 5.70 -18.21
N LEU A 97 -3.04 6.76 -18.89
CA LEU A 97 -3.68 7.93 -18.25
C LEU A 97 -4.83 7.56 -17.29
N ASN A 98 -5.56 6.48 -17.56
CA ASN A 98 -6.61 5.97 -16.66
C ASN A 98 -6.08 5.52 -15.29
N LEU A 99 -4.76 5.34 -15.13
CA LEU A 99 -4.12 5.04 -13.85
C LEU A 99 -4.34 6.17 -12.84
N PHE A 100 -4.19 7.44 -13.25
CA PHE A 100 -4.38 8.59 -12.36
C PHE A 100 -5.79 8.59 -11.76
N TRP A 101 -6.80 8.34 -12.59
CA TRP A 101 -8.20 8.29 -12.16
C TRP A 101 -8.51 7.06 -11.32
N LYS A 102 -8.04 5.87 -11.72
CA LYS A 102 -8.28 4.64 -10.94
C LYS A 102 -7.57 4.66 -9.59
N SER A 103 -6.33 5.15 -9.54
CA SER A 103 -5.60 5.34 -8.29
C SER A 103 -6.32 6.32 -7.39
N PHE A 104 -6.95 7.37 -7.94
CA PHE A 104 -7.76 8.30 -7.15
C PHE A 104 -8.98 7.63 -6.52
N MET A 105 -9.72 6.82 -7.30
CA MET A 105 -10.88 6.09 -6.80
C MET A 105 -10.53 5.08 -5.69
N VAL A 106 -9.37 4.44 -5.79
CA VAL A 106 -8.87 3.53 -4.76
C VAL A 106 -8.33 4.30 -3.55
N SER A 107 -7.73 5.47 -3.78
CA SER A 107 -7.12 6.28 -2.73
C SER A 107 -8.17 6.94 -1.84
N LEU A 108 -9.22 7.51 -2.40
CA LEU A 108 -10.20 8.30 -1.64
C LEU A 108 -10.76 7.57 -0.39
N PRO A 109 -11.34 6.36 -0.49
CA PRO A 109 -11.88 5.66 0.68
C PRO A 109 -10.79 5.24 1.67
N ALA A 110 -9.62 4.84 1.19
CA ALA A 110 -8.52 4.44 2.05
C ALA A 110 -7.90 5.64 2.80
N THR A 111 -7.84 6.83 2.17
CA THR A 111 -7.41 8.07 2.83
C THR A 111 -8.44 8.60 3.81
N ALA A 112 -9.73 8.49 3.50
CA ALA A 112 -10.77 8.84 4.47
C ALA A 112 -10.59 8.04 5.77
N LEU A 113 -10.34 6.72 5.65
CA LEU A 113 -10.06 5.87 6.80
C LEU A 113 -8.73 6.23 7.49
N ALA A 114 -7.64 6.44 6.73
CA ALA A 114 -6.34 6.81 7.29
C ALA A 114 -6.36 8.14 8.04
N SER A 115 -7.02 9.16 7.47
CA SER A 115 -7.17 10.48 8.08
C SER A 115 -8.01 10.42 9.36
N LEU A 116 -9.09 9.63 9.37
CA LEU A 116 -9.89 9.38 10.56
C LEU A 116 -9.07 8.75 11.69
N ILE A 117 -8.29 7.70 11.38
CA ILE A 117 -7.38 7.06 12.34
C ILE A 117 -6.37 8.08 12.88
N THR A 118 -5.77 8.85 11.99
CA THR A 118 -4.75 9.84 12.35
C THR A 118 -5.30 10.92 13.30
N VAL A 119 -6.50 11.41 13.03
CA VAL A 119 -7.15 12.44 13.86
C VAL A 119 -7.62 11.87 15.20
N ILE A 120 -8.29 10.73 15.20
CA ILE A 120 -8.91 10.18 16.43
C ILE A 120 -7.88 9.54 17.35
N VAL A 121 -6.98 8.71 16.80
CA VAL A 121 -6.04 7.90 17.58
C VAL A 121 -4.78 8.72 17.91
N PHE A 122 -4.27 9.44 16.92
CA PHE A 122 -2.96 10.09 17.00
C PHE A 122 -3.03 11.61 17.16
N LYS A 123 -4.25 12.19 17.23
CA LYS A 123 -4.48 13.64 17.36
C LYS A 123 -3.72 14.45 16.30
N GLY A 124 -3.52 13.91 15.10
CA GLY A 124 -2.83 14.59 13.99
C GLY A 124 -1.31 14.43 13.95
N ILE A 125 -0.67 13.77 14.93
CA ILE A 125 0.79 13.59 14.96
C ILE A 125 1.13 12.10 15.00
N THR A 126 1.77 11.62 13.94
CA THR A 126 2.22 10.22 13.82
C THR A 126 3.74 10.13 13.60
N PRO A 127 4.34 8.93 13.73
CA PRO A 127 5.76 8.72 13.42
C PRO A 127 6.16 9.00 11.95
N SER A 128 5.20 9.13 11.04
CA SER A 128 5.42 9.35 9.61
C SER A 128 6.16 10.66 9.30
N GLY A 129 6.81 10.72 8.13
CA GLY A 129 7.38 11.96 7.61
C GLY A 129 6.33 13.02 7.28
N SER A 130 5.10 12.62 6.94
CA SER A 130 4.00 13.53 6.61
C SER A 130 3.59 14.43 7.79
N SER A 131 3.79 14.00 9.04
CA SER A 131 3.56 14.81 10.24
C SER A 131 4.39 16.12 10.27
N LEU A 132 5.53 16.17 9.58
CA LEU A 132 6.32 17.40 9.45
C LEU A 132 5.58 18.44 8.59
N ILE A 133 4.93 17.98 7.52
CA ILE A 133 4.12 18.84 6.63
C ILE A 133 2.85 19.28 7.37
N VAL A 134 2.21 18.37 8.12
CA VAL A 134 1.03 18.71 8.95
C VAL A 134 1.36 19.83 9.92
N GLN A 135 2.48 19.73 10.64
CA GLN A 135 2.91 20.76 11.58
C GLN A 135 3.28 22.07 10.87
N GLY A 136 3.88 22.00 9.68
CA GLY A 136 4.13 23.16 8.84
C GLY A 136 2.84 23.90 8.49
N LEU A 137 1.81 23.20 8.00
CA LEU A 137 0.51 23.81 7.69
C LEU A 137 -0.19 24.35 8.94
N HIS A 138 -0.12 23.63 10.06
CA HIS A 138 -0.68 24.09 11.31
C HIS A 138 -0.02 25.40 11.79
N GLY A 139 1.31 25.49 11.65
CA GLY A 139 2.08 26.71 11.95
C GLY A 139 1.73 27.91 11.05
N LEU A 140 1.13 27.68 9.88
CA LEU A 140 0.61 28.73 8.99
C LEU A 140 -0.82 29.18 9.36
N GLY A 141 -1.40 28.66 10.45
CA GLY A 141 -2.69 29.10 10.99
C GLY A 141 -3.88 28.21 10.66
N LEU A 142 -3.67 27.08 9.95
CA LEU A 142 -4.71 26.06 9.78
C LEU A 142 -4.89 25.26 11.08
N ASP A 143 -6.10 24.81 11.38
CA ASP A 143 -6.28 23.88 12.49
C ASP A 143 -5.63 22.51 12.18
N LEU A 144 -5.33 21.75 13.23
CA LEU A 144 -4.58 20.50 13.12
C LEU A 144 -5.35 19.42 12.36
N VAL A 145 -6.67 19.39 12.46
CA VAL A 145 -7.52 18.39 11.79
C VAL A 145 -7.54 18.67 10.29
N THR A 146 -7.78 19.92 9.89
CA THR A 146 -7.75 20.33 8.48
C THR A 146 -6.37 20.12 7.86
N SER A 147 -5.31 20.48 8.59
CA SER A 147 -3.93 20.25 8.17
C SER A 147 -3.66 18.75 7.94
N THR A 148 -4.13 17.90 8.84
CA THR A 148 -4.00 16.43 8.72
C THR A 148 -4.72 15.91 7.48
N ILE A 149 -5.98 16.30 7.27
CA ILE A 149 -6.79 15.80 6.14
C ILE A 149 -6.15 16.19 4.80
N ILE A 150 -5.70 17.45 4.67
CA ILE A 150 -5.07 17.94 3.43
C ILE A 150 -3.77 17.18 3.16
N VAL A 151 -2.89 17.06 4.15
CA VAL A 151 -1.61 16.37 3.95
C VAL A 151 -1.86 14.90 3.64
N GLN A 152 -2.74 14.23 4.38
CA GLN A 152 -3.04 12.83 4.15
C GLN A 152 -3.61 12.59 2.74
N ALA A 153 -4.50 13.46 2.26
CA ALA A 153 -5.02 13.41 0.88
C ALA A 153 -3.91 13.45 -0.17
N LEU A 154 -2.92 14.32 0.02
CA LEU A 154 -1.81 14.47 -0.91
C LEU A 154 -0.82 13.31 -0.82
N THR A 155 -0.36 12.98 0.39
CA THR A 155 0.69 11.98 0.61
C THR A 155 0.21 10.57 0.31
N ASP A 156 -1.02 10.21 0.70
CA ASP A 156 -1.58 8.89 0.38
C ASP A 156 -1.80 8.72 -1.12
N TYR A 157 -2.28 9.77 -1.81
CA TYR A 157 -2.51 9.70 -3.23
C TYR A 157 -1.18 9.52 -3.99
N ALA A 158 -0.16 10.30 -3.61
CA ALA A 158 1.18 10.18 -4.17
C ALA A 158 1.78 8.79 -3.93
N ASP A 159 1.68 8.28 -2.70
CA ASP A 159 2.14 6.94 -2.34
C ASP A 159 1.44 5.87 -3.18
N ARG A 160 0.10 5.87 -3.21
CA ARG A 160 -0.66 4.85 -3.96
C ARG A 160 -0.42 4.93 -5.46
N LEU A 161 -0.31 6.13 -6.02
CA LEU A 161 0.02 6.29 -7.43
C LEU A 161 1.39 5.71 -7.77
N LEU A 162 2.40 5.99 -6.94
CA LEU A 162 3.74 5.44 -7.06
C LEU A 162 3.71 3.91 -6.96
N VAL A 163 3.16 3.40 -5.87
CA VAL A 163 3.18 1.97 -5.53
C VAL A 163 2.40 1.14 -6.56
N ILE A 164 1.22 1.59 -6.99
CA ILE A 164 0.45 0.94 -8.05
C ILE A 164 1.21 1.01 -9.38
N GLY A 165 1.74 2.18 -9.74
CA GLY A 165 2.49 2.37 -10.98
C GLY A 165 3.70 1.43 -11.07
N VAL A 166 4.53 1.41 -10.03
CA VAL A 166 5.70 0.52 -9.92
C VAL A 166 5.27 -0.95 -9.98
N SER A 167 4.20 -1.32 -9.27
CA SER A 167 3.66 -2.70 -9.30
C SER A 167 3.28 -3.14 -10.72
N LEU A 168 2.59 -2.29 -11.47
CA LEU A 168 2.15 -2.59 -12.85
C LEU A 168 3.31 -2.67 -13.84
N VAL A 169 4.39 -1.90 -13.63
CA VAL A 169 5.62 -2.00 -14.44
C VAL A 169 6.42 -3.25 -14.08
N PHE A 170 6.42 -3.65 -12.81
CA PHE A 170 7.19 -4.80 -12.31
C PHE A 170 6.59 -6.15 -12.72
N ILE A 171 5.25 -6.31 -12.68
CA ILE A 171 4.58 -7.59 -12.99
C ILE A 171 4.96 -8.17 -14.36
N PRO A 172 5.03 -7.40 -15.47
CA PRO A 172 5.53 -7.91 -16.75
C PRO A 172 6.96 -8.44 -16.72
N GLN A 173 7.85 -7.85 -15.91
CA GLN A 173 9.22 -8.34 -15.76
C GLN A 173 9.25 -9.65 -14.98
N LEU A 174 8.43 -9.74 -13.92
CA LEU A 174 8.24 -10.97 -13.15
C LEU A 174 7.72 -12.11 -14.03
N LYS A 175 6.82 -11.82 -14.97
CA LYS A 175 6.32 -12.77 -15.99
C LYS A 175 7.42 -13.30 -16.91
N LYS A 176 8.40 -12.47 -17.28
CA LYS A 176 9.53 -12.89 -18.13
C LYS A 176 10.49 -13.81 -17.38
N VAL A 177 10.77 -13.51 -16.11
CA VAL A 177 11.68 -14.29 -15.27
C VAL A 177 11.06 -15.62 -14.87
N SER A 178 9.74 -15.66 -14.64
CA SER A 178 9.05 -16.88 -14.25
C SER A 178 7.75 -17.13 -15.04
N PRO A 179 7.87 -17.47 -16.33
CA PRO A 179 6.71 -17.63 -17.23
C PRO A 179 5.80 -18.79 -16.81
N ARG A 180 6.35 -19.84 -16.18
CA ARG A 180 5.60 -20.99 -15.66
C ARG A 180 4.54 -20.61 -14.62
N ILE A 181 4.70 -19.47 -13.94
CA ILE A 181 3.81 -18.98 -12.88
C ILE A 181 2.60 -18.25 -13.43
N PHE A 182 2.75 -17.67 -14.63
CA PHE A 182 1.73 -16.86 -15.29
C PHE A 182 1.15 -17.51 -16.55
N ALA A 183 1.63 -18.70 -16.91
CA ALA A 183 1.01 -19.53 -17.93
C ALA A 183 -0.45 -19.81 -17.53
N LYS A 184 -1.37 -19.14 -18.22
CA LYS A 184 -2.78 -19.55 -18.21
C LYS A 184 -2.80 -20.98 -18.76
N SER A 185 -3.61 -21.87 -18.17
CA SER A 185 -3.89 -23.16 -18.80
C SER A 185 -4.36 -22.88 -20.22
N SER A 186 -3.53 -23.15 -21.22
CA SER A 186 -4.04 -23.49 -22.54
C SER A 186 -4.32 -24.99 -22.52
N ASN A 187 -5.48 -25.37 -23.05
CA ASN A 187 -6.02 -26.73 -23.19
C ASN A 187 -6.68 -27.21 -21.89
N ILE A 188 -7.96 -27.62 -21.88
CA ILE A 188 -8.83 -28.20 -22.92
C ILE A 188 -10.21 -27.55 -22.83
#